data_AF-A0A7G8ERD3-F1
#
_entry.id   AF-A0A7G8ERD3-F1
#
_cell.length_a   1.000
_cell.length_b   1.000
_cell.length_c   1.000
_cell.angle_alpha   90.00
_cell.angle_beta   90.00
_cell.angle_gamma   90.00
#
_symmetry.space_group_name_H-M   'P 1'
#
loop_
_entity.id
_entity.type
_entity.pdbx_description
1 polymer ?
#
loop_
_entity_poly.entity_id
_entity_poly.type
_entity_poly.pdbx_seq_one_letter_code
_entity_poly.pdbx_strand_id
1 'polypeptide(L)'
;MAQSSPTAVPARRARPRHRWRGPLLAGFCFGLGYGITQRILVLQLPGLVQLQQGFDVREFPGTSLESLRLRFGTGQEEIRGDLELLELERQAKQRQQERLDAERRQAAERQQAAERQRDERRAEQERALQSLPEIPPLNPVADPGADAAAEPDSFAPPAPALPEPSP
;
A
#
# COMPACT_ATOMS: atom_id res chain seq x y z
N MET A 1 -44.93 -45.21 36.21
CA MET A 1 -45.13 -43.77 36.52
C MET A 1 -44.02 -42.99 35.85
N ALA A 2 -44.39 -42.08 34.96
CA ALA A 2 -43.49 -41.28 34.14
C ALA A 2 -42.90 -40.13 34.96
N GLN A 3 -41.60 -39.85 34.78
CA GLN A 3 -41.01 -38.56 35.12
C GLN A 3 -40.06 -38.17 33.99
N SER A 4 -40.57 -37.39 33.05
CA SER A 4 -39.80 -36.69 32.02
C SER A 4 -39.26 -35.39 32.61
N SER A 5 -37.95 -35.29 32.77
CA SER A 5 -37.27 -34.06 33.19
C SER A 5 -37.38 -32.98 32.10
N PRO A 6 -37.60 -31.70 32.46
CA PRO A 6 -37.71 -30.63 31.48
C PRO A 6 -36.33 -30.29 30.90
N THR A 7 -36.19 -30.42 29.58
CA THR A 7 -35.07 -29.88 28.82
C THR A 7 -35.02 -28.36 28.99
N ALA A 8 -33.95 -27.87 29.62
CA ALA A 8 -33.67 -26.44 29.71
C ALA A 8 -33.32 -25.90 28.32
N VAL A 9 -34.13 -24.97 27.80
CA VAL A 9 -33.85 -24.25 26.56
C VAL A 9 -32.84 -23.13 26.85
N PRO A 10 -31.69 -23.05 26.16
CA PRO A 10 -30.76 -21.95 26.37
C PRO A 10 -31.35 -20.64 25.84
N ALA A 11 -31.50 -19.65 26.73
CA ALA A 11 -31.90 -18.30 26.37
C ALA A 11 -30.87 -17.68 25.40
N ARG A 12 -31.28 -17.49 24.15
CA ARG A 12 -30.51 -16.79 23.12
C ARG A 12 -30.19 -15.38 23.63
N ARG A 13 -28.92 -15.12 23.96
CA ARG A 13 -28.45 -13.77 24.31
C ARG A 13 -28.79 -12.80 23.19
N ALA A 14 -29.72 -11.87 23.45
CA ALA A 14 -30.09 -10.84 22.50
C ALA A 14 -28.85 -9.98 22.19
N ARG A 15 -28.36 -10.05 20.94
CA ARG A 15 -27.28 -9.18 20.49
C ARG A 15 -27.76 -7.72 20.59
N PRO A 16 -26.97 -6.80 21.17
CA PRO A 16 -27.37 -5.40 21.26
C PRO A 16 -27.43 -4.82 19.85
N ARG A 17 -28.65 -4.65 19.32
CA ARG A 17 -28.97 -4.10 18.00
C ARG A 17 -28.45 -2.67 17.78
N HIS A 18 -27.91 -2.05 18.83
CA HIS A 18 -27.57 -0.64 18.88
C HIS A 18 -26.08 -0.36 19.08
N ARG A 19 -25.22 -1.39 19.08
CA ARG A 19 -23.77 -1.18 19.24
C ARG A 19 -23.18 -0.26 18.16
N TRP A 20 -23.80 -0.22 16.98
CA TRP A 20 -23.39 0.62 15.85
C TRP A 20 -24.03 2.02 15.87
N ARG A 21 -25.02 2.28 16.73
CA ARG A 21 -25.68 3.59 16.79
C ARG A 21 -24.75 4.70 17.29
N GLY A 22 -23.85 4.39 18.23
CA GLY A 22 -22.91 5.37 18.79
C GLY A 22 -22.00 5.99 17.72
N PRO A 23 -21.19 5.17 17.02
CA PRO A 23 -20.33 5.67 15.95
C PRO A 23 -21.08 6.34 14.79
N LEU A 24 -22.27 5.82 14.42
CA LEU A 24 -23.09 6.42 13.37
C LEU A 24 -23.61 7.81 13.76
N LEU A 25 -24.09 7.97 14.99
CA LEU A 25 -24.56 9.26 15.47
C LEU A 25 -23.42 10.26 15.65
N ALA A 26 -22.27 9.79 16.15
CA ALA A 26 -21.07 10.62 16.27
C ALA A 26 -20.56 11.09 14.89
N GLY A 27 -20.48 10.17 13.91
CA GLY A 27 -20.11 10.51 12.54
C GLY A 27 -21.09 11.46 11.86
N PHE A 28 -22.40 11.24 12.05
CA PHE A 28 -23.42 12.15 11.51
C PHE A 28 -23.35 13.54 12.13
N CYS A 29 -23.23 13.63 13.46
CA CYS A 29 -23.11 14.90 14.17
C CYS A 29 -21.82 15.64 13.78
N PHE A 30 -20.70 14.91 13.68
CA PHE A 30 -19.42 15.47 13.25
C PHE A 30 -19.46 15.96 11.80
N GLY A 31 -19.99 15.16 10.87
CA GLY A 31 -20.13 15.55 9.47
C GLY A 31 -21.07 16.76 9.29
N LEU A 32 -22.18 16.79 10.02
CA LEU A 32 -23.12 17.91 9.99
C LEU A 32 -22.50 19.19 10.57
N GLY A 33 -21.84 19.11 11.73
CA GLY A 33 -21.14 20.25 12.32
C GLY A 33 -20.01 20.76 11.45
N TYR A 34 -19.20 19.87 10.89
CA TYR A 34 -18.11 20.20 9.98
C TYR A 34 -18.62 20.87 8.70
N GLY A 35 -19.66 20.28 8.06
CA GLY A 35 -20.27 20.83 6.85
C GLY A 35 -20.97 22.17 7.08
N ILE A 36 -21.69 22.34 8.19
CA ILE A 36 -22.30 23.62 8.57
C ILE A 36 -21.22 24.66 8.81
N THR A 37 -20.16 24.33 9.55
CA THR A 37 -19.05 25.25 9.81
C THR A 37 -18.38 25.65 8.50
N GLN A 38 -18.11 24.70 7.60
CA GLN A 38 -17.53 24.96 6.28
C GLN A 38 -18.46 25.83 5.42
N ARG A 39 -19.77 25.57 5.45
CA ARG A 39 -20.77 26.37 4.72
C ARG A 39 -20.85 27.79 5.28
N ILE A 40 -20.88 27.94 6.60
CA ILE A 40 -20.83 29.25 7.27
C ILE A 40 -19.53 29.95 6.91
N LEU A 41 -18.39 29.29 6.96
CA LEU A 41 -17.10 29.86 6.58
C LEU A 41 -17.17 30.38 5.14
N VAL A 42 -17.59 29.56 4.17
CA VAL A 42 -17.72 29.99 2.76
C VAL A 42 -18.67 31.18 2.58
N LEU A 43 -19.81 31.21 3.29
CA LEU A 43 -20.77 32.32 3.20
C LEU A 43 -20.33 33.57 3.98
N GLN A 44 -19.53 33.39 5.03
CA GLN A 44 -19.05 34.45 5.90
C GLN A 44 -17.65 34.93 5.54
N LEU A 45 -16.87 34.26 4.69
CA LEU A 45 -15.60 34.81 4.20
C LEU A 45 -15.74 36.20 3.55
N PRO A 46 -16.80 36.56 2.81
CA PRO A 46 -16.95 37.94 2.34
C PRO A 46 -17.35 38.94 3.46
N GLY A 47 -17.83 38.48 4.62
CA GLY A 47 -18.36 39.33 5.70
C GLY A 47 -17.50 39.39 6.97
N LEU A 48 -16.95 38.26 7.42
CA LEU A 48 -16.03 38.13 8.56
C LEU A 48 -14.60 38.54 8.24
N VAL A 49 -14.24 38.78 6.98
CA VAL A 49 -12.95 39.42 6.64
C VAL A 49 -13.05 40.95 6.73
N GLN A 50 -14.25 41.50 6.92
CA GLN A 50 -14.42 42.90 7.36
C GLN A 50 -14.27 43.06 8.88
N LEU A 51 -13.95 42.01 9.65
CA LEU A 51 -14.03 42.07 11.11
C LEU A 51 -12.90 42.79 11.82
N GLN A 52 -11.85 43.26 11.15
CA GLN A 52 -10.86 44.10 11.82
C GLN A 52 -10.29 45.10 10.82
N GLN A 53 -10.86 46.30 10.87
CA GLN A 53 -10.16 47.54 10.56
C GLN A 53 -9.43 47.47 9.23
N GLY A 54 -10.18 47.72 8.14
CA GLY A 54 -9.54 48.19 6.92
C GLY A 54 -8.55 49.26 7.35
N PHE A 55 -7.26 49.02 7.12
CA PHE A 55 -6.23 50.00 7.36
C PHE A 55 -6.67 51.22 6.58
N ASP A 56 -7.15 52.24 7.29
CA ASP A 56 -7.34 53.54 6.67
C ASP A 56 -6.00 53.85 6.02
N VAL A 57 -6.01 54.15 4.73
CA VAL A 57 -4.79 54.27 3.92
C VAL A 57 -4.09 55.54 4.38
N ARG A 58 -3.38 55.41 5.49
CA ARG A 58 -2.52 56.44 6.02
C ARG A 58 -1.33 56.45 5.08
N GLU A 59 -1.07 57.60 4.48
CA GLU A 59 0.14 57.79 3.68
C GLU A 59 1.33 57.34 4.54
N PHE A 60 1.97 56.23 4.13
CA PHE A 60 3.08 55.66 4.87
C PHE A 60 4.17 56.73 4.98
N PRO A 61 4.54 57.19 6.19
CA PRO A 61 5.56 58.21 6.33
C PRO A 61 6.91 57.59 5.92
N GLY A 62 7.37 57.91 4.71
CA GLY A 62 8.59 57.34 4.13
C GLY A 62 8.54 57.23 2.61
N THR A 63 9.37 56.36 2.05
CA THR A 63 9.36 56.02 0.62
C THR A 63 8.24 55.02 0.35
N SER A 64 7.22 55.41 -0.41
CA SER A 64 6.12 54.50 -0.76
C SER A 64 6.62 53.30 -1.55
N LEU A 65 5.92 52.17 -1.47
CA LEU A 65 6.23 50.98 -2.27
C LEU A 65 6.27 51.32 -3.76
N GLU A 66 5.44 52.26 -4.20
CA GLU A 66 5.47 52.81 -5.56
C GLU A 66 6.78 53.52 -5.90
N SER A 67 7.36 54.29 -4.97
CA SER A 67 8.69 54.90 -5.14
C SER A 67 9.82 53.85 -5.18
N LEU A 68 9.68 52.76 -4.43
CA LEU A 68 10.62 51.63 -4.47
C LEU A 68 10.47 50.85 -5.78
N ARG A 69 9.24 50.66 -6.27
CA ARG A 69 8.93 50.01 -7.56
C ARG A 69 9.42 50.83 -8.74
N LEU A 70 9.34 52.15 -8.68
CA LEU A 70 9.91 53.02 -9.69
C LEU A 70 11.46 52.99 -9.69
N ARG A 71 12.07 52.80 -8.51
CA ARG A 71 13.54 52.78 -8.36
C ARG A 71 14.18 51.41 -8.61
N PHE A 72 13.50 50.33 -8.25
CA PHE A 72 14.04 48.96 -8.26
C PHE A 72 13.14 47.96 -9.00
N GLY A 73 11.90 48.32 -9.34
CA GLY A 73 10.91 47.44 -9.97
C GLY A 73 10.88 47.49 -11.50
N THR A 74 11.87 48.11 -12.14
CA THR A 74 12.09 48.01 -13.59
C THR A 74 12.68 46.65 -13.98
N GLY A 75 13.23 45.91 -13.02
CA GLY A 75 13.45 44.48 -13.18
C GLY A 75 12.13 43.75 -12.94
N GLN A 76 11.39 43.46 -14.02
CA GLN A 76 10.46 42.34 -14.00
C GLN A 76 11.24 41.04 -13.86
N GLU A 77 11.90 40.83 -12.73
CA GLU A 77 12.09 39.46 -12.28
C GLU A 77 10.70 39.02 -11.80
N GLU A 78 9.97 38.41 -12.74
CA GLU A 78 8.87 37.52 -12.42
C GLU A 78 9.41 36.50 -11.41
N ILE A 79 9.26 36.80 -10.12
CA ILE A 79 9.16 35.77 -9.08
C ILE A 79 7.78 35.10 -9.24
N ARG A 80 7.43 34.75 -10.48
CA ARG A 80 6.35 33.87 -10.83
C ARG A 80 7.09 32.58 -11.06
N GLY A 81 7.09 31.72 -10.05
CA GLY A 81 7.73 30.41 -10.17
C GLY A 81 7.30 29.80 -11.49
N ASP A 82 8.27 29.28 -12.24
CA ASP A 82 8.12 28.69 -13.57
C ASP A 82 7.25 27.41 -13.47
N LEU A 83 5.96 27.63 -13.21
CA LEU A 83 4.96 26.60 -12.90
C LEU A 83 4.79 25.68 -14.10
N GLU A 84 4.86 26.23 -15.31
CA GLU A 84 4.80 25.48 -16.56
C GLU A 84 6.00 24.54 -16.71
N LEU A 85 7.22 24.99 -16.38
CA LEU A 85 8.41 24.16 -16.42
C LEU A 85 8.32 23.00 -15.41
N LEU A 86 7.82 23.28 -14.20
CA LEU A 86 7.65 22.28 -13.15
C LEU A 86 6.57 21.23 -13.51
N GLU A 87 5.48 21.65 -14.15
CA GLU A 87 4.44 20.76 -14.65
C GLU A 87 4.94 19.89 -15.80
N LEU A 88 5.72 20.46 -16.72
CA LEU A 88 6.35 19.72 -17.82
C LEU A 88 7.30 18.64 -17.29
N GLU A 89 8.11 18.96 -16.28
CA GLU A 89 9.03 18.01 -15.66
C GLU A 89 8.27 16.87 -14.94
N ARG A 90 7.19 17.19 -14.21
CA ARG A 90 6.32 16.16 -13.61
C ARG A 90 5.72 15.24 -14.66
N GLN A 91 5.24 15.80 -15.76
CA GLN A 91 4.61 15.02 -16.82
C GLN A 91 5.63 14.10 -17.50
N ALA A 92 6.87 14.56 -17.71
CA ALA A 92 7.95 13.74 -18.24
C ALA A 92 8.28 12.56 -17.31
N LYS A 93 8.40 12.81 -15.99
CA LYS A 93 8.67 11.77 -14.99
C LYS A 93 7.55 10.73 -14.92
N GLN A 94 6.30 11.15 -14.97
CA GLN A 94 5.15 10.24 -14.99
C GLN A 94 5.17 9.32 -16.20
N ARG A 95 5.37 9.87 -17.41
CA ARG A 95 5.47 9.06 -18.64
C ARG A 95 6.63 8.08 -18.59
N GLN A 96 7.74 8.46 -17.97
CA GLN A 96 8.90 7.58 -17.82
C GLN A 96 8.62 6.44 -16.83
N GLN A 97 7.98 6.74 -15.69
CA GLN A 97 7.54 5.71 -14.73
C GLN A 97 6.55 4.73 -15.36
N GLU A 98 5.54 5.22 -16.08
CA GLU A 98 4.56 4.36 -16.75
C GLU A 98 5.22 3.39 -17.75
N ARG A 99 6.24 3.85 -18.48
CA ARG A 99 7.00 3.00 -19.41
C ARG A 99 7.77 1.91 -18.67
N LEU A 100 8.45 2.27 -17.58
CA LEU A 100 9.20 1.32 -16.75
C LEU A 100 8.26 0.29 -16.10
N ASP A 101 7.11 0.72 -15.62
CA ASP A 101 6.11 -0.16 -15.01
C ASP A 101 5.47 -1.08 -16.05
N ALA A 102 5.19 -0.57 -17.26
CA ALA A 102 4.71 -1.40 -18.36
C ALA A 102 5.72 -2.47 -18.77
N GLU A 103 7.01 -2.11 -18.84
CA GLU A 103 8.09 -3.06 -19.16
C GLU A 103 8.22 -4.13 -18.05
N ARG A 104 8.17 -3.73 -16.77
CA ARG A 104 8.19 -4.66 -15.64
C ARG A 104 7.00 -5.62 -15.68
N ARG A 105 5.80 -5.13 -15.99
CA ARG A 105 4.60 -5.96 -16.12
C ARG A 105 4.75 -6.97 -17.27
N GLN A 106 5.24 -6.52 -18.42
CA GLN A 106 5.49 -7.41 -19.56
C GLN A 106 6.55 -8.48 -19.24
N ALA A 107 7.62 -8.12 -18.53
CA ALA A 107 8.64 -9.07 -18.11
C ALA A 107 8.08 -10.11 -17.13
N ALA A 108 7.29 -9.66 -16.14
CA ALA A 108 6.62 -10.55 -15.20
C ALA A 108 5.64 -11.51 -15.90
N GLU A 109 4.88 -11.02 -16.89
CA GLU A 109 3.95 -11.84 -17.67
C GLU A 109 4.70 -12.89 -18.50
N ARG A 110 5.84 -12.53 -19.13
CA ARG A 110 6.69 -13.50 -19.84
C ARG A 110 7.27 -14.56 -18.91
N GLN A 111 7.69 -14.18 -17.71
CA GLN A 111 8.18 -15.13 -16.70
C GLN A 111 7.08 -16.10 -16.28
N GLN A 112 5.87 -15.59 -15.98
CA GLN A 112 4.73 -16.42 -15.64
C GLN A 112 4.32 -17.36 -16.78
N ALA A 113 4.33 -16.89 -18.03
CA ALA A 113 4.03 -17.72 -19.19
C ALA A 113 5.09 -18.83 -19.38
N ALA A 114 6.37 -18.50 -19.18
CA ALA A 114 7.45 -19.48 -19.25
C ALA A 114 7.38 -20.53 -18.12
N GLU A 115 6.98 -20.12 -16.91
CA GLU A 115 6.76 -21.03 -15.78
C GLU A 115 5.58 -21.97 -16.05
N ARG A 116 4.44 -21.45 -16.52
CA ARG A 116 3.29 -22.27 -16.93
C ARG A 116 3.65 -23.30 -17.99
N GLN A 117 4.43 -22.92 -19.01
CA GLN A 117 4.90 -23.87 -20.02
C GLN A 117 5.84 -24.94 -19.46
N ARG A 118 6.63 -24.63 -18.42
CA ARG A 118 7.49 -25.61 -17.75
C ARG A 118 6.65 -26.59 -16.93
N ASP A 119 5.65 -26.09 -16.23
CA ASP A 119 4.72 -26.91 -15.45
C ASP A 119 3.90 -27.82 -16.37
N GLU A 120 3.39 -27.30 -17.49
CA GLU A 120 2.70 -28.09 -18.52
C GLU A 120 3.60 -29.20 -19.08
N ARG A 121 4.85 -28.88 -19.46
CA ARG A 121 5.80 -29.90 -19.93
C ARG A 121 6.14 -30.95 -18.87
N ARG A 122 6.27 -30.55 -17.60
CA ARG A 122 6.47 -31.50 -16.49
C ARG A 122 5.26 -32.41 -16.34
N ALA A 123 4.05 -31.85 -16.35
CA ALA A 123 2.81 -32.63 -16.25
C ALA A 123 2.64 -33.60 -17.43
N GLU A 124 2.99 -33.19 -18.66
CA GLU A 124 3.00 -34.07 -19.83
C GLU A 124 4.03 -35.20 -19.69
N GLN A 125 5.22 -34.90 -19.18
CA GLN A 125 6.28 -35.89 -18.95
C GLN A 125 5.89 -36.90 -17.86
N GLU A 126 5.29 -36.44 -16.76
CA GLU A 126 4.74 -37.29 -15.70
C GLU A 126 3.60 -38.18 -16.22
N ARG A 127 2.71 -37.63 -17.07
CA ARG A 127 1.63 -38.38 -17.71
C ARG A 127 2.16 -39.43 -18.69
N ALA A 128 3.21 -39.10 -19.45
CA ALA A 128 3.89 -40.03 -20.34
C ALA A 128 4.54 -41.19 -19.56
N LEU A 129 5.20 -40.89 -18.42
CA LEU A 129 5.76 -41.89 -17.51
C LEU A 129 4.69 -42.79 -16.88
N GLN A 130 3.52 -42.25 -16.52
CA GLN A 130 2.37 -43.04 -16.04
C GLN A 130 1.71 -43.90 -17.13
N SER A 131 1.86 -43.52 -18.40
CA SER A 131 1.33 -44.28 -19.54
C SER A 131 2.26 -45.37 -20.07
N LEU A 132 3.48 -45.49 -19.52
CA LEU A 132 4.36 -46.62 -19.84
C LEU A 132 3.74 -47.92 -19.31
N PRO A 133 3.69 -49.00 -20.12
CA PRO A 133 3.16 -50.28 -19.67
C PRO A 133 4.02 -50.83 -18.52
N GLU A 134 3.36 -51.31 -17.48
CA GLU A 134 3.94 -51.91 -16.29
C GLU A 134 4.81 -53.12 -16.70
N ILE A 135 6.13 -52.96 -16.62
CA ILE A 135 7.07 -54.05 -16.89
C ILE A 135 6.96 -55.04 -15.72
N PRO A 136 6.64 -56.32 -15.95
CA PRO A 136 6.53 -57.30 -14.87
C PRO A 136 7.87 -57.40 -14.10
N PRO A 137 7.82 -57.58 -12.77
CA PRO A 137 9.02 -57.52 -11.94
C PRO A 137 9.98 -58.65 -12.32
N LEU A 138 11.18 -58.30 -12.80
CA LEU A 138 12.28 -59.25 -12.82
C LEU A 138 12.75 -59.46 -11.36
N ASN A 139 12.73 -60.72 -10.96
CA ASN A 139 13.20 -61.22 -9.67
C ASN A 139 14.60 -60.68 -9.31
N PRO A 140 14.85 -60.40 -8.01
CA PRO A 140 16.17 -59.97 -7.56
C PRO A 140 17.14 -61.15 -7.58
N VAL A 141 18.18 -61.07 -8.41
CA VAL A 141 19.39 -61.87 -8.20
C VAL A 141 20.18 -61.20 -7.07
N ALA A 142 20.50 -62.02 -6.07
CA ALA A 142 21.23 -61.64 -4.89
C ALA A 142 22.69 -61.22 -5.18
N ASP A 143 23.12 -60.23 -4.38
CA ASP A 143 24.47 -59.73 -4.05
C ASP A 143 25.56 -60.82 -3.95
N PRO A 144 26.88 -60.51 -4.04
CA PRO A 144 27.54 -59.69 -3.01
C PRO A 144 28.68 -58.78 -3.51
N GLY A 145 28.71 -57.52 -3.06
CA GLY A 145 29.87 -56.63 -3.22
C GLY A 145 29.95 -55.56 -2.15
N ALA A 146 30.14 -55.98 -0.90
CA ALA A 146 30.41 -55.09 0.22
C ALA A 146 31.77 -54.40 0.05
N ASP A 147 31.76 -53.08 -0.12
CA ASP A 147 32.78 -52.23 0.49
C ASP A 147 32.15 -50.94 0.98
N ALA A 148 32.23 -50.79 2.29
CA ALA A 148 31.77 -49.66 3.06
C ALA A 148 32.74 -48.50 2.90
N ALA A 149 32.25 -47.35 2.46
CA ALA A 149 32.85 -46.06 2.76
C ALA A 149 31.76 -45.19 3.39
N ALA A 150 31.70 -45.26 4.72
CA ALA A 150 30.91 -44.38 5.54
C ALA A 150 31.62 -43.03 5.68
N GLU A 151 30.97 -41.93 5.32
CA GLU A 151 31.22 -40.64 5.92
C GLU A 151 29.87 -39.99 6.28
N PRO A 152 29.52 -39.94 7.59
CA PRO A 152 28.49 -39.06 8.09
C PRO A 152 29.15 -37.74 8.48
N ASP A 153 28.73 -36.61 7.91
CA ASP A 153 28.96 -35.34 8.58
C ASP A 153 27.67 -34.54 8.71
N SER A 154 27.16 -34.61 9.93
CA SER A 154 26.08 -33.83 10.48
C SER A 154 26.68 -32.56 11.05
N PHE A 155 26.37 -31.40 10.49
CA PHE A 155 26.34 -30.19 11.31
C PHE A 155 25.25 -29.23 10.84
N ALA A 156 24.15 -29.23 11.59
CA ALA A 156 23.13 -28.20 11.55
C ALA A 156 23.65 -26.90 12.21
N PRO A 157 23.25 -25.71 11.72
CA PRO A 157 23.67 -24.44 12.30
C PRO A 157 22.84 -24.07 13.54
N PRO A 158 23.42 -23.28 14.46
CA PRO A 158 22.62 -22.32 15.20
C PRO A 158 23.14 -20.89 15.04
N ALA A 159 22.28 -20.01 14.53
CA ALA A 159 22.33 -18.56 14.76
C ALA A 159 21.65 -18.24 16.13
N PRO A 160 21.55 -16.99 16.64
CA PRO A 160 22.20 -15.70 16.30
C PRO A 160 22.69 -14.89 17.55
N ALA A 161 23.25 -13.68 17.28
CA ALA A 161 22.98 -12.40 17.98
C ALA A 161 24.09 -11.65 18.77
N LEU A 162 24.38 -10.42 18.29
CA LEU A 162 24.63 -9.13 18.98
C LEU A 162 26.08 -8.69 19.36
N PRO A 163 26.36 -7.36 19.41
CA PRO A 163 27.60 -6.72 18.92
C PRO A 163 28.53 -6.12 20.00
N GLU A 164 29.77 -5.78 19.58
CA GLU A 164 30.78 -4.77 20.02
C GLU A 164 31.02 -4.49 21.54
N PRO A 165 32.29 -4.25 21.99
CA PRO A 165 32.93 -2.94 21.82
C PRO A 165 34.46 -2.90 21.60
N SER A 166 34.92 -1.76 21.08
CA SER A 166 36.32 -1.32 20.90
C SER A 166 37.17 -1.33 22.18
N PRO A 167 38.51 -1.35 22.00
CA PRO A 167 39.31 -0.19 22.41
C PRO A 167 40.14 0.44 21.28
#